data_AF-A0A1H9SD08-F1
#
_entry.id   AF-A0A1H9SD08-F1
#
_cell.length_a   1.000
_cell.length_b   1.000
_cell.length_c   1.000
_cell.angle_alpha   90.00
_cell.angle_beta   90.00
_cell.angle_gamma   90.00
#
_symmetry.space_group_name_H-M   'P 1'
#
loop_
_entity.id
_entity.type
_entity.pdbx_description
1 polymer ?
#
loop_
_entity_poly.entity_id
_entity_poly.type
_entity_poly.pdbx_seq_one_letter_code
_entity_poly.pdbx_strand_id
1 'polypeptide(L)'
;MMKLKKIAVSVLLATMVLTSGVPVMATQNSKVATQGERAKQSEVEEKGMYPIEASDIVEGKYDLKVESSSSMFRVVKAVLTVKPDSMTAVITLGGKGYEKLYMGTGEEAVTKDEGEYSKAIEDSNGALTYEVKVDALDKGLECTGFSKRKQKWYDHQILFRADSLPAGALKSSASKAHHKMDVKPIKLEDGKYEIKVSLKGGSGRAKIKTPAEIVVKNKKATAKITWSSKNYDYMIVNGKKYTPVNKKGNSVFEIPVLALDKKMPVIGDTTAMSKPYEIEYFLTFDKKSAKLVKVESNKATTVTIITGACVVVLVGILMWKKNKKNKHEKIKHEKK
;
A
#
# COMPACT_ATOMS: atom_id res chain seq x y z
N MET A 1 -44.38 55.84 -39.19
CA MET A 1 -43.97 55.87 -40.62
C MET A 1 -42.68 55.05 -40.71
N MET A 2 -42.73 53.77 -41.11
CA MET A 2 -42.47 53.27 -42.48
C MET A 2 -41.10 53.75 -43.01
N LYS A 3 -40.13 52.93 -43.40
CA LYS A 3 -40.11 51.62 -44.12
C LYS A 3 -38.81 50.85 -43.75
N LEU A 4 -38.74 49.52 -43.52
CA LEU A 4 -38.82 48.36 -44.47
C LEU A 4 -37.95 48.55 -45.73
N LYS A 5 -37.10 47.65 -46.24
CA LYS A 5 -36.97 46.17 -46.29
C LYS A 5 -35.51 45.87 -46.74
N LYS A 6 -34.91 44.72 -46.44
CA LYS A 6 -34.79 43.49 -47.28
C LYS A 6 -33.69 42.62 -46.61
N ILE A 7 -33.58 41.29 -46.65
CA ILE A 7 -34.34 40.13 -47.14
C ILE A 7 -33.69 38.94 -46.40
N ALA A 8 -34.48 37.97 -45.97
CA ALA A 8 -34.04 36.68 -45.43
C ALA A 8 -33.65 35.72 -46.56
N VAL A 9 -32.64 34.85 -46.37
CA VAL A 9 -32.62 33.48 -46.92
C VAL A 9 -31.89 32.57 -45.94
N SER A 10 -32.66 31.63 -45.40
CA SER A 10 -32.25 30.41 -44.70
C SER A 10 -31.78 29.35 -45.71
N VAL A 11 -30.64 28.67 -45.46
CA VAL A 11 -30.43 27.30 -45.95
C VAL A 11 -29.91 26.41 -44.84
N LEU A 12 -30.53 25.25 -44.83
CA LEU A 12 -30.62 24.14 -43.90
C LEU A 12 -29.37 23.22 -43.90
N LEU A 13 -29.16 22.57 -42.74
CA LEU A 13 -28.66 21.20 -42.54
C LEU A 13 -27.15 20.87 -42.67
N ALA A 14 -26.51 20.58 -41.52
CA ALA A 14 -25.70 19.37 -41.32
C ALA A 14 -25.44 19.13 -39.82
N THR A 15 -26.02 18.04 -39.34
CA THR A 15 -25.89 17.43 -38.01
C THR A 15 -24.48 16.88 -37.76
N MET A 16 -23.88 17.11 -36.58
CA MET A 16 -22.92 16.16 -36.01
C MET A 16 -22.82 16.29 -34.48
N VAL A 17 -23.55 15.40 -33.80
CA VAL A 17 -23.32 14.80 -32.48
C VAL A 17 -22.58 15.68 -31.46
N LEU A 18 -23.35 16.45 -30.68
CA LEU A 18 -22.97 16.76 -29.30
C LEU A 18 -23.02 15.44 -28.53
N THR A 19 -21.85 14.83 -28.29
CA THR A 19 -21.71 13.83 -27.24
C THR A 19 -22.02 14.54 -25.93
N SER A 20 -23.26 14.40 -25.46
CA SER A 20 -23.57 14.60 -24.06
C SER A 20 -22.68 13.63 -23.30
N GLY A 21 -21.56 14.15 -22.79
CA GLY A 21 -20.88 13.54 -21.67
C GLY A 21 -21.92 13.48 -20.57
N VAL A 22 -22.60 12.35 -20.45
CA VAL A 22 -23.36 12.01 -19.27
C VAL A 22 -22.33 12.11 -18.16
N PRO A 23 -22.43 13.10 -17.24
CA PRO A 23 -21.62 13.02 -16.05
C PRO A 23 -22.00 11.68 -15.43
N VAL A 24 -21.01 10.82 -15.20
CA VAL A 24 -21.17 9.68 -14.30
C VAL A 24 -21.50 10.31 -12.94
N MET A 25 -22.79 10.57 -12.72
CA MET A 25 -23.34 10.81 -11.41
C MET A 25 -23.10 9.50 -10.68
N ALA A 26 -22.06 9.47 -9.85
CA ALA A 26 -21.99 8.51 -8.76
C ALA A 26 -23.35 8.56 -8.09
N THR A 27 -24.12 7.48 -8.18
CA THR A 27 -25.46 7.38 -7.62
C THR A 27 -25.33 7.58 -6.11
N GLN A 28 -25.56 8.81 -5.65
CA GLN A 28 -25.48 9.18 -4.25
C GLN A 28 -26.61 8.45 -3.52
N ASN A 29 -26.30 7.29 -2.92
CA ASN A 29 -27.24 6.58 -2.09
C ASN A 29 -27.41 7.37 -0.78
N SER A 30 -28.61 7.91 -0.53
CA SER A 30 -28.88 8.78 0.61
C SER A 30 -28.63 8.13 1.98
N LYS A 31 -28.53 6.80 2.01
CA LYS A 31 -28.22 5.98 3.19
C LYS A 31 -26.72 5.85 3.47
N VAL A 32 -25.83 6.26 2.56
CA VAL A 32 -24.38 6.23 2.72
C VAL A 32 -23.86 7.65 2.91
N ALA A 33 -22.95 7.84 3.86
CA ALA A 33 -22.38 9.15 4.16
C ALA A 33 -21.45 9.62 3.03
N THR A 34 -21.65 10.86 2.61
CA THR A 34 -20.81 11.49 1.57
C THR A 34 -19.42 11.83 2.11
N GLN A 35 -18.46 12.10 1.22
CA GLN A 35 -17.08 12.45 1.61
C GLN A 35 -17.01 13.66 2.56
N GLY A 36 -17.92 14.63 2.42
CA GLY A 36 -18.00 15.79 3.32
C GLY A 36 -18.59 15.50 4.69
N GLU A 37 -19.33 14.39 4.84
CA GLU A 37 -19.90 13.95 6.11
C GLU A 37 -18.97 12.99 6.88
N ARG A 38 -17.93 12.46 6.22
CA ARG A 38 -16.91 11.58 6.80
C ARG A 38 -15.79 12.39 7.45
N ALA A 39 -15.25 11.88 8.56
CA ALA A 39 -14.02 12.44 9.13
C ALA A 39 -12.86 12.24 8.14
N LYS A 40 -11.81 13.06 8.27
CA LYS A 40 -10.59 12.90 7.45
C LYS A 40 -10.05 11.49 7.63
N GLN A 41 -9.95 10.74 6.54
CA GLN A 41 -9.45 9.38 6.54
C GLN A 41 -7.96 9.34 6.24
N SER A 42 -7.23 8.48 6.94
CA SER A 42 -5.86 8.09 6.61
C SER A 42 -5.82 6.75 5.89
N GLU A 43 -4.93 6.60 4.92
CA GLU A 43 -4.62 5.30 4.31
C GLU A 43 -3.97 4.42 5.39
N VAL A 44 -4.62 3.32 5.75
CA VAL A 44 -4.13 2.38 6.76
C VAL A 44 -3.26 1.29 6.14
N GLU A 45 -3.48 0.96 4.86
CA GLU A 45 -2.69 -0.03 4.14
C GLU A 45 -1.39 0.58 3.61
N GLU A 46 -0.27 -0.09 3.86
CA GLU A 46 0.98 0.24 3.20
C GLU A 46 1.11 -0.56 1.90
N LYS A 47 1.42 0.11 0.78
CA LYS A 47 1.60 -0.57 -0.51
C LYS A 47 2.67 -1.67 -0.43
N GLY A 48 2.30 -2.86 -0.92
CA GLY A 48 3.19 -4.01 -1.03
C GLY A 48 3.30 -4.88 0.22
N MET A 49 2.43 -4.70 1.21
CA MET A 49 2.33 -5.65 2.33
C MET A 49 1.94 -7.05 1.84
N TYR A 50 2.53 -8.08 2.44
CA TYR A 50 2.15 -9.47 2.20
C TYR A 50 0.99 -9.83 3.15
N PRO A 51 -0.20 -10.18 2.61
CA PRO A 51 -1.33 -10.59 3.44
C PRO A 51 -1.04 -11.91 4.16
N ILE A 52 -1.47 -12.04 5.41
CA ILE A 52 -1.42 -13.30 6.15
C ILE A 52 -2.82 -13.90 6.24
N GLU A 53 -2.97 -15.08 5.66
CA GLU A 53 -4.23 -15.82 5.60
C GLU A 53 -4.42 -16.72 6.84
N ALA A 54 -5.61 -17.28 7.02
CA ALA A 54 -5.93 -18.16 8.16
C ALA A 54 -5.01 -19.39 8.22
N SER A 55 -4.72 -19.97 7.05
CA SER A 55 -3.90 -21.16 6.89
C SER A 55 -2.46 -20.96 7.37
N ASP A 56 -2.00 -19.72 7.46
CA ASP A 56 -0.66 -19.30 7.85
C ASP A 56 -0.51 -19.05 9.35
N ILE A 57 -1.61 -19.10 10.11
CA ILE A 57 -1.64 -18.87 11.55
C ILE A 57 -2.01 -20.18 12.25
N VAL A 58 -1.35 -20.46 13.37
CA VAL A 58 -1.72 -21.58 14.25
C VAL A 58 -3.09 -21.28 14.85
N GLU A 59 -3.97 -22.28 14.85
CA GLU A 59 -5.30 -22.15 15.45
C GLU A 59 -5.21 -21.70 16.91
N GLY A 60 -6.11 -20.80 17.30
CA GLY A 60 -6.05 -20.21 18.63
C GLY A 60 -6.76 -18.87 18.72
N LYS A 61 -6.61 -18.23 19.88
CA LYS A 61 -7.12 -16.89 20.15
C LYS A 61 -5.96 -15.95 20.45
N TYR A 62 -5.94 -14.79 19.80
CA TYR A 62 -4.84 -13.85 19.88
C TYR A 62 -5.34 -12.43 20.03
N ASP A 63 -4.70 -11.65 20.90
CA ASP A 63 -4.91 -10.20 20.91
C ASP A 63 -4.20 -9.58 19.71
N LEU A 64 -4.90 -8.68 19.02
CA LEU A 64 -4.37 -7.95 17.88
C LEU A 64 -4.46 -6.44 18.08
N LYS A 65 -3.49 -5.75 17.48
CA LYS A 65 -3.57 -4.32 17.21
C LYS A 65 -4.31 -4.10 15.89
N VAL A 66 -5.28 -3.21 15.91
CA VAL A 66 -6.04 -2.80 14.71
C VAL A 66 -5.83 -1.31 14.48
N GLU A 67 -5.42 -0.97 13.26
CA GLU A 67 -5.33 0.42 12.80
C GLU A 67 -6.59 0.77 12.02
N SER A 68 -7.05 2.01 12.15
CA SER A 68 -8.28 2.48 11.53
C SER A 68 -8.04 3.80 10.82
N SER A 69 -8.71 4.00 9.69
CA SER A 69 -8.58 5.20 8.87
C SER A 69 -9.14 6.44 9.53
N SER A 70 -9.96 6.30 10.57
CA SER A 70 -10.63 7.41 11.23
C SER A 70 -10.46 7.37 12.75
N SER A 71 -10.14 8.51 13.35
CA SER A 71 -10.10 8.66 14.81
C SER A 71 -11.47 8.44 15.47
N MET A 72 -12.56 8.66 14.73
CA MET A 72 -13.93 8.38 15.20
C MET A 72 -14.28 6.89 15.16
N PHE A 73 -13.54 6.09 14.42
CA PHE A 73 -13.71 4.64 14.30
C PHE A 73 -12.53 3.91 14.94
N ARG A 74 -12.22 4.25 16.20
CA ARG A 74 -11.07 3.66 16.90
C ARG A 74 -11.42 2.31 17.52
N VAL A 75 -10.72 1.26 17.09
CA VAL A 75 -10.72 -0.04 17.75
C VAL A 75 -9.78 0.03 18.96
N VAL A 76 -10.30 -0.27 20.15
CA VAL A 76 -9.52 -0.23 21.41
C VAL A 76 -9.01 -1.59 21.84
N LYS A 77 -9.71 -2.65 21.42
CA LYS A 77 -9.33 -4.04 21.67
C LYS A 77 -9.78 -4.88 20.47
N ALA A 78 -8.99 -5.86 20.07
CA ALA A 78 -9.38 -6.85 19.08
C ALA A 78 -8.84 -8.20 19.48
N VAL A 79 -9.70 -9.22 19.45
CA VAL A 79 -9.34 -10.61 19.72
C VAL A 79 -9.63 -11.44 18.48
N LEU A 80 -8.59 -11.91 17.81
CA LEU A 80 -8.66 -12.82 16.68
C LEU A 80 -8.94 -14.24 17.17
N THR A 81 -9.83 -14.94 16.50
CA THR A 81 -10.05 -16.40 16.62
C THR A 81 -9.73 -17.03 15.27
N VAL A 82 -8.74 -17.92 15.25
CA VAL A 82 -8.28 -18.63 14.06
C VAL A 82 -8.80 -20.06 14.08
N LYS A 83 -9.45 -20.45 12.99
CA LYS A 83 -9.89 -21.82 12.66
C LYS A 83 -9.17 -22.26 11.36
N PRO A 84 -9.16 -23.56 10.99
CA PRO A 84 -8.37 -24.07 9.87
C PRO A 84 -8.43 -23.25 8.58
N ASP A 85 -9.65 -22.83 8.19
CA ASP A 85 -9.91 -22.11 6.93
C ASP A 85 -10.60 -20.76 7.12
N SER A 86 -10.67 -20.24 8.35
CA SER A 86 -11.37 -18.97 8.62
C SER A 86 -10.81 -18.24 9.83
N MET A 87 -10.88 -16.91 9.77
CA MET A 87 -10.59 -16.03 10.89
C MET A 87 -11.79 -15.15 11.19
N THR A 88 -12.14 -15.05 12.46
CA THR A 88 -13.07 -14.03 12.96
C THR A 88 -12.36 -13.21 14.02
N ALA A 89 -12.72 -11.94 14.14
CA ALA A 89 -12.20 -11.07 15.19
C ALA A 89 -13.37 -10.45 15.95
N VAL A 90 -13.28 -10.48 17.27
CA VAL A 90 -14.15 -9.67 18.13
C VAL A 90 -13.44 -8.34 18.36
N ILE A 91 -13.97 -7.27 17.77
CA ILE A 91 -13.44 -5.91 17.92
C ILE A 91 -14.29 -5.10 18.91
N THR A 92 -13.63 -4.39 19.81
CA THR A 92 -14.24 -3.43 20.72
C THR A 92 -13.99 -2.03 20.19
N LEU A 93 -15.06 -1.26 19.93
CA LEU A 93 -14.94 0.13 19.54
C LEU A 93 -14.86 1.04 20.77
N GLY A 94 -14.04 2.09 20.68
CA GLY A 94 -13.93 3.09 21.74
C GLY A 94 -15.13 4.03 21.86
N GLY A 95 -16.02 4.02 20.87
CA GLY A 95 -17.25 4.83 20.85
C GLY A 95 -18.51 3.97 20.76
N LYS A 96 -19.61 4.48 21.31
CA LYS A 96 -20.93 3.81 21.31
C LYS A 96 -21.87 4.27 20.19
N GLY A 97 -21.32 4.93 19.15
CA GLY A 97 -22.10 5.64 18.13
C GLY A 97 -22.60 4.77 16.98
N TYR A 98 -22.09 3.55 16.86
CA TYR A 98 -22.43 2.59 15.82
C TYR A 98 -23.30 1.48 16.40
N GLU A 99 -24.29 1.05 15.63
CA GLU A 99 -25.23 -0.02 16.05
C GLU A 99 -24.88 -1.36 15.41
N LYS A 100 -24.44 -1.31 14.15
CA LYS A 100 -24.12 -2.47 13.32
C LYS A 100 -22.88 -2.16 12.48
N LEU A 101 -22.07 -3.16 12.22
CA LEU A 101 -20.94 -3.10 11.28
C LEU A 101 -21.16 -4.05 10.12
N TYR A 102 -20.64 -3.68 8.95
CA TYR A 102 -20.56 -4.52 7.78
C TYR A 102 -19.13 -4.53 7.28
N MET A 103 -18.57 -5.73 7.03
CA MET A 103 -17.23 -5.89 6.46
C MET A 103 -17.31 -5.76 4.93
N GLY A 104 -17.35 -4.51 4.49
CA GLY A 104 -17.44 -4.10 3.09
C GLY A 104 -17.83 -2.63 3.02
N THR A 105 -18.22 -2.17 1.83
CA THR A 105 -18.60 -0.77 1.61
C THR A 105 -20.04 -0.49 2.05
N GLY A 106 -20.37 0.77 2.35
CA GLY A 106 -21.75 1.14 2.67
C GLY A 106 -22.72 0.96 1.51
N GLU A 107 -22.24 1.06 0.28
CA GLU A 107 -23.05 0.80 -0.91
C GLU A 107 -23.51 -0.67 -0.97
N GLU A 108 -22.60 -1.59 -0.70
CA GLU A 108 -22.92 -3.02 -0.55
C GLU A 108 -23.85 -3.24 0.64
N ALA A 109 -23.54 -2.63 1.79
CA ALA A 109 -24.31 -2.81 3.01
C ALA A 109 -25.80 -2.54 2.79
N VAL A 110 -26.17 -1.49 2.03
CA VAL A 110 -27.57 -1.14 1.75
C VAL A 110 -28.33 -2.22 0.96
N THR A 111 -27.62 -3.08 0.23
CA THR A 111 -28.21 -4.16 -0.59
C THR A 111 -28.24 -5.53 0.10
N LYS A 112 -27.55 -5.66 1.24
CA LYS A 112 -27.41 -6.91 1.98
C LYS A 112 -28.48 -7.06 3.06
N ASP A 113 -28.72 -8.31 3.45
CA ASP A 113 -29.64 -8.65 4.53
C ASP A 113 -29.03 -8.38 5.91
N GLU A 114 -29.88 -8.16 6.92
CA GLU A 114 -29.41 -7.86 8.28
C GLU A 114 -28.60 -8.98 8.95
N GLY A 115 -28.68 -10.21 8.43
CA GLY A 115 -27.90 -11.35 8.91
C GLY A 115 -26.41 -11.27 8.55
N GLU A 116 -26.05 -10.47 7.55
CA GLU A 116 -24.66 -10.24 7.10
C GLU A 116 -23.97 -9.13 7.93
N TYR A 117 -24.71 -8.49 8.85
CA TYR A 117 -24.17 -7.43 9.70
C TYR A 117 -23.74 -7.97 11.06
N SER A 118 -22.61 -7.49 11.53
CA SER A 118 -22.16 -7.66 12.91
C SER A 118 -22.92 -6.69 13.80
N LYS A 119 -23.81 -7.20 14.66
CA LYS A 119 -24.57 -6.39 15.63
C LYS A 119 -23.71 -6.05 16.84
N ALA A 120 -23.92 -4.86 17.42
CA ALA A 120 -23.25 -4.46 18.65
C ALA A 120 -23.70 -5.32 19.83
N ILE A 121 -22.74 -5.88 20.57
CA ILE A 121 -22.95 -6.56 21.85
C ILE A 121 -22.23 -5.76 22.93
N GLU A 122 -22.92 -5.40 24.00
CA GLU A 122 -22.32 -4.69 25.12
C GLU A 122 -21.55 -5.67 26.01
N ASP A 123 -20.27 -5.38 26.28
CA ASP A 123 -19.44 -6.17 27.18
C ASP A 123 -19.69 -5.81 28.66
N SER A 124 -19.02 -6.52 29.57
CA SER A 124 -19.16 -6.30 31.03
C SER A 124 -18.79 -4.89 31.50
N ASN A 125 -18.06 -4.13 30.68
CA ASN A 125 -17.62 -2.76 30.97
C ASN A 125 -18.49 -1.72 30.24
N GLY A 126 -19.54 -2.16 29.56
CA GLY A 126 -20.42 -1.30 28.78
C GLY A 126 -19.85 -0.89 27.41
N ALA A 127 -18.75 -1.49 26.94
CA ALA A 127 -18.18 -1.18 25.63
C ALA A 127 -18.87 -2.00 24.53
N LEU A 128 -18.98 -1.43 23.32
CA LEU A 128 -19.62 -2.12 22.19
C LEU A 128 -18.60 -3.00 21.47
N THR A 129 -18.93 -4.28 21.37
CA THR A 129 -18.16 -5.32 20.69
C THR A 129 -18.89 -5.84 19.47
N TYR A 130 -18.13 -6.27 18.47
CA TYR A 130 -18.64 -6.75 17.19
C TYR A 130 -17.80 -7.93 16.74
N GLU A 131 -18.45 -9.03 16.36
CA GLU A 131 -17.78 -10.15 15.71
C GLU A 131 -17.74 -9.92 14.19
N VAL A 132 -16.56 -9.74 13.64
CA VAL A 132 -16.32 -9.48 12.22
C VAL A 132 -15.52 -10.61 11.58
N LYS A 133 -15.82 -10.92 10.33
CA LYS A 133 -14.98 -11.81 9.52
C LYS A 133 -13.68 -11.10 9.14
N VAL A 134 -12.57 -11.81 9.22
CA VAL A 134 -11.25 -11.31 8.80
C VAL A 134 -10.78 -12.14 7.63
N ASP A 135 -10.61 -11.50 6.47
CA ASP A 135 -10.10 -12.19 5.28
C ASP A 135 -8.60 -12.47 5.45
N ALA A 136 -7.79 -11.44 5.71
CA ALA A 136 -6.36 -11.56 5.93
C ALA A 136 -5.85 -10.48 6.90
N LEU A 137 -4.76 -10.77 7.61
CA LEU A 137 -4.00 -9.76 8.34
C LEU A 137 -3.06 -9.01 7.38
N ASP A 138 -2.58 -7.83 7.80
CA ASP A 138 -1.70 -6.94 7.03
C ASP A 138 -2.27 -6.53 5.65
N LYS A 139 -3.59 -6.65 5.47
CA LYS A 139 -4.37 -6.18 4.31
C LYS A 139 -5.43 -5.17 4.75
N GLY A 140 -5.59 -4.06 4.02
CA GLY A 140 -6.65 -3.10 4.29
C GLY A 140 -8.02 -3.71 4.00
N LEU A 141 -8.91 -3.67 4.99
CA LEU A 141 -10.28 -4.17 4.88
C LEU A 141 -11.26 -3.02 5.00
N GLU A 142 -12.26 -3.00 4.12
CA GLU A 142 -13.38 -2.08 4.23
C GLU A 142 -14.27 -2.52 5.40
N CYS A 143 -14.59 -1.57 6.27
CA CYS A 143 -15.45 -1.79 7.42
C CYS A 143 -16.36 -0.58 7.59
N THR A 144 -17.65 -0.78 7.36
CA THR A 144 -18.64 0.28 7.38
C THR A 144 -19.50 0.19 8.62
N GLY A 145 -19.60 1.28 9.37
CA GLY A 145 -20.44 1.36 10.56
C GLY A 145 -21.76 2.12 10.34
N PHE A 146 -22.87 1.54 10.78
CA PHE A 146 -24.17 2.19 10.76
C PHE A 146 -24.36 3.09 11.99
N SER A 147 -24.53 4.40 11.77
CA SER A 147 -24.65 5.37 12.86
C SER A 147 -26.05 5.36 13.48
N LYS A 148 -26.14 5.09 14.78
CA LYS A 148 -27.42 5.15 15.52
C LYS A 148 -28.08 6.52 15.44
N ARG A 149 -27.29 7.59 15.52
CA ARG A 149 -27.80 8.98 15.52
C ARG A 149 -28.22 9.46 14.14
N LYS A 150 -27.40 9.17 13.12
CA LYS A 150 -27.60 9.72 11.77
C LYS A 150 -28.33 8.77 10.83
N GLN A 151 -28.53 7.51 11.23
CA GLN A 151 -29.18 6.46 10.44
C GLN A 151 -28.57 6.33 9.03
N LYS A 152 -27.24 6.45 8.96
CA LYS A 152 -26.42 6.38 7.74
C LYS A 152 -25.21 5.48 7.95
N TRP A 153 -24.78 4.85 6.87
CA TRP A 153 -23.55 4.07 6.78
C TRP A 153 -22.32 4.97 6.62
N TYR A 154 -21.30 4.71 7.41
CA TYR A 154 -20.01 5.40 7.37
C TYR A 154 -18.92 4.40 7.07
N ASP A 155 -18.42 4.45 5.84
CA ASP A 155 -17.33 3.61 5.38
C ASP A 155 -16.03 4.00 6.11
N HIS A 156 -15.29 3.00 6.56
CA HIS A 156 -13.94 3.13 7.11
C HIS A 156 -13.06 2.02 6.55
N GLN A 157 -11.75 2.19 6.70
CA GLN A 157 -10.79 1.13 6.40
C GLN A 157 -10.10 0.75 7.71
N ILE A 158 -9.97 -0.54 7.95
CA ILE A 158 -9.27 -1.10 9.09
C ILE A 158 -8.18 -2.06 8.64
N LEU A 159 -7.10 -2.15 9.41
CA LEU A 159 -5.98 -3.04 9.17
C LEU A 159 -5.68 -3.83 10.44
N PHE A 160 -5.84 -5.15 10.37
CA PHE A 160 -5.42 -6.05 11.43
C PHE A 160 -3.92 -6.32 11.32
N ARG A 161 -3.15 -5.98 12.34
CA ARG A 161 -1.68 -5.99 12.28
C ARG A 161 -1.12 -7.33 12.71
N ALA A 162 -0.49 -8.07 11.80
CA ALA A 162 0.13 -9.34 12.14
C ALA A 162 1.34 -9.20 13.08
N ASP A 163 1.98 -8.03 13.12
CA ASP A 163 3.13 -7.75 14.01
C ASP A 163 2.77 -7.74 15.50
N SER A 164 1.48 -7.71 15.84
CA SER A 164 0.99 -7.81 17.21
C SER A 164 0.77 -9.25 17.68
N LEU A 165 0.87 -10.24 16.79
CA LEU A 165 0.76 -11.65 17.16
C LEU A 165 1.91 -12.09 18.07
N PRO A 166 1.66 -12.98 19.04
CA PRO A 166 2.72 -13.53 19.89
C PRO A 166 3.67 -14.43 19.09
N ALA A 167 4.89 -14.57 19.59
CA ALA A 167 5.88 -15.46 19.01
C ALA A 167 5.35 -16.90 18.97
N GLY A 168 5.44 -17.54 17.79
CA GLY A 168 4.94 -18.91 17.57
C GLY A 168 3.50 -19.00 17.05
N ALA A 169 2.75 -17.90 16.98
CA ALA A 169 1.41 -17.89 16.38
C ALA A 169 1.43 -18.04 14.85
N LEU A 170 2.49 -17.57 14.18
CA LEU A 170 2.66 -17.73 12.74
C LEU A 170 3.30 -19.09 12.42
N LYS A 171 2.69 -19.85 11.51
CA LYS A 171 3.26 -21.10 10.99
C LYS A 171 4.54 -20.80 10.22
N SER A 172 5.37 -21.83 10.05
CA SER A 172 6.72 -21.64 9.52
C SER A 172 6.75 -20.91 8.16
N SER A 173 5.80 -21.13 7.24
CA SER A 173 5.66 -20.38 5.98
C SER A 173 5.52 -18.87 6.19
N ALA A 174 4.53 -18.47 6.98
CA ALA A 174 4.23 -17.08 7.31
C ALA A 174 5.30 -16.42 8.19
N SER A 175 5.90 -17.19 9.10
CA SER A 175 7.00 -16.72 9.93
C SER A 175 8.21 -16.29 9.11
N LYS A 176 8.44 -16.92 7.94
CA LYS A 176 9.52 -16.59 7.02
C LYS A 176 9.31 -15.21 6.37
N ALA A 177 8.05 -14.76 6.23
CA ALA A 177 7.70 -13.50 5.56
C ALA A 177 7.74 -12.30 6.53
N HIS A 178 7.48 -12.56 7.82
CA HIS A 178 7.17 -11.53 8.81
C HIS A 178 8.17 -11.42 9.96
N HIS A 179 9.39 -11.98 9.87
CA HIS A 179 10.44 -11.70 10.85
C HIS A 179 10.86 -10.22 10.72
N LYS A 180 10.08 -9.33 11.32
CA LYS A 180 10.29 -7.89 11.22
C LYS A 180 11.57 -7.56 11.96
N MET A 181 12.55 -7.09 11.19
CA MET A 181 13.81 -6.64 11.74
C MET A 181 13.70 -5.13 11.96
N ASP A 182 14.12 -4.65 13.13
CA ASP A 182 14.20 -3.22 13.39
C ASP A 182 15.07 -2.56 12.32
N VAL A 183 14.49 -1.63 11.56
CA VAL A 183 15.20 -0.87 10.53
C VAL A 183 16.19 0.05 11.24
N LYS A 184 17.48 -0.31 11.22
CA LYS A 184 18.52 0.52 11.84
C LYS A 184 19.00 1.57 10.84
N PRO A 185 19.25 2.81 11.28
CA PRO A 185 19.83 3.81 10.40
C PRO A 185 21.19 3.33 9.91
N ILE A 186 21.38 3.37 8.59
CA ILE A 186 22.60 2.94 7.93
C ILE A 186 23.68 3.99 8.22
N LYS A 187 24.76 3.56 8.89
CA LYS A 187 25.92 4.40 9.21
C LYS A 187 26.91 4.45 8.05
N LEU A 188 26.42 4.91 6.90
CA LEU A 188 27.18 5.22 5.69
C LEU A 188 26.68 6.57 5.17
N GLU A 189 27.57 7.32 4.50
CA GLU A 189 27.18 8.56 3.84
C GLU A 189 26.34 8.27 2.60
N ASP A 190 25.53 9.26 2.19
CA ASP A 190 24.72 9.17 0.99
C ASP A 190 25.60 8.98 -0.25
N GLY A 191 25.30 7.97 -1.06
CA GLY A 191 26.18 7.58 -2.15
C GLY A 191 25.85 6.21 -2.73
N LYS A 192 26.59 5.83 -3.77
CA LYS A 192 26.54 4.50 -4.38
C LYS A 192 27.73 3.67 -3.92
N TYR A 193 27.48 2.44 -3.52
CA TYR A 193 28.48 1.53 -3.00
C TYR A 193 28.38 0.17 -3.68
N GLU A 194 29.52 -0.49 -3.81
CA GLU A 194 29.57 -1.95 -3.99
C GLU A 194 29.88 -2.58 -2.64
N ILE A 195 29.02 -3.49 -2.20
CA ILE A 195 29.16 -4.20 -0.92
C ILE A 195 29.07 -5.70 -1.19
N LYS A 196 30.00 -6.48 -0.60
CA LYS A 196 29.91 -7.94 -0.63
C LYS A 196 28.68 -8.38 0.14
N VAL A 197 27.87 -9.19 -0.52
CA VAL A 197 26.68 -9.80 0.06
C VAL A 197 26.89 -11.31 0.11
N SER A 198 26.53 -11.91 1.23
CA SER A 198 26.46 -13.36 1.38
C SER A 198 25.00 -13.79 1.49
N LEU A 199 24.69 -14.94 0.87
CA LEU A 199 23.39 -15.61 0.96
C LEU A 199 23.58 -16.93 1.68
N LYS A 200 22.78 -17.18 2.72
CA LYS A 200 22.68 -18.46 3.42
C LYS A 200 21.21 -18.91 3.46
N GLY A 201 20.95 -20.18 3.74
CA GLY A 201 19.59 -20.73 3.79
C GLY A 201 19.20 -21.48 2.51
N GLY A 202 17.92 -21.90 2.45
CA GLY A 202 17.42 -22.81 1.44
C GLY A 202 18.20 -24.13 1.34
N SER A 203 18.30 -24.68 0.12
CA SER A 203 19.04 -25.91 -0.18
C SER A 203 20.55 -25.72 -0.37
N GLY A 204 21.07 -24.49 -0.17
CA GLY A 204 22.47 -24.14 -0.44
C GLY A 204 22.85 -24.01 -1.93
N ARG A 205 21.92 -24.31 -2.85
CA ARG A 205 22.14 -24.24 -4.30
C ARG A 205 21.99 -22.83 -4.87
N ALA A 206 21.16 -22.00 -4.24
CA ALA A 206 20.89 -20.66 -4.70
C ALA A 206 22.11 -19.75 -4.49
N LYS A 207 22.35 -18.86 -5.45
CA LYS A 207 23.44 -17.88 -5.39
C LYS A 207 22.92 -16.52 -5.80
N ILE A 208 23.57 -15.48 -5.29
CA ILE A 208 23.39 -14.10 -5.73
C ILE A 208 24.70 -13.57 -6.29
N LYS A 209 24.61 -12.63 -7.23
CA LYS A 209 25.75 -11.87 -7.71
C LYS A 209 26.28 -11.00 -6.57
N THR A 210 27.59 -11.08 -6.33
CA THR A 210 28.30 -10.32 -5.29
C THR A 210 29.62 -9.81 -5.87
N PRO A 211 30.03 -8.56 -5.62
CA PRO A 211 29.36 -7.52 -4.82
C PRO A 211 28.01 -7.05 -5.40
N ALA A 212 27.15 -6.48 -4.54
CA ALA A 212 25.87 -5.88 -4.92
C ALA A 212 25.96 -4.34 -4.91
N GLU A 213 25.25 -3.69 -5.82
CA GLU A 213 25.10 -2.22 -5.83
C GLU A 213 24.13 -1.80 -4.72
N ILE A 214 24.57 -0.86 -3.89
CA ILE A 214 23.79 -0.26 -2.81
C ILE A 214 23.72 1.25 -2.99
N VAL A 215 22.52 1.82 -2.89
CA VAL A 215 22.28 3.25 -2.90
C VAL A 215 21.85 3.68 -1.51
N VAL A 216 22.66 4.52 -0.85
CA VAL A 216 22.36 5.13 0.46
C VAL A 216 21.81 6.53 0.24
N LYS A 217 20.63 6.82 0.81
CA LYS A 217 20.00 8.14 0.84
C LYS A 217 19.30 8.36 2.17
N ASN A 218 19.52 9.49 2.82
CA ASN A 218 18.90 9.84 4.10
C ASN A 218 19.01 8.72 5.15
N LYS A 219 20.21 8.11 5.26
CA LYS A 219 20.48 6.97 6.18
C LYS A 219 19.65 5.70 5.92
N LYS A 220 18.95 5.61 4.79
CA LYS A 220 18.29 4.39 4.29
C LYS A 220 19.08 3.86 3.10
N ALA A 221 19.15 2.55 2.95
CA ALA A 221 19.86 1.93 1.84
C ALA A 221 18.95 0.99 1.05
N THR A 222 19.08 1.01 -0.26
CA THR A 222 18.45 0.07 -1.18
C THR A 222 19.53 -0.73 -1.89
N ALA A 223 19.42 -2.05 -1.88
CA ALA A 223 20.34 -2.97 -2.54
C ALA A 223 19.70 -3.57 -3.80
N LYS A 224 20.50 -3.68 -4.86
CA LYS A 224 20.15 -4.40 -6.09
C LYS A 224 20.67 -5.82 -6.01
N ILE A 225 19.79 -6.78 -5.77
CA ILE A 225 20.11 -8.20 -5.62
C ILE A 225 19.81 -8.93 -6.92
N THR A 226 20.84 -9.48 -7.57
CA THR A 226 20.69 -10.32 -8.76
C THR A 226 20.87 -11.78 -8.38
N TRP A 227 19.84 -12.60 -8.59
CA TRP A 227 19.94 -14.05 -8.39
C TRP A 227 20.73 -14.71 -9.51
N SER A 228 21.18 -15.94 -9.28
CA SER A 228 21.82 -16.77 -10.31
C SER A 228 20.83 -17.45 -11.27
N SER A 229 19.52 -17.23 -11.07
CA SER A 229 18.44 -17.81 -11.88
C SER A 229 17.42 -16.72 -12.24
N LYS A 230 16.72 -16.93 -13.35
CA LYS A 230 15.56 -16.13 -13.79
C LYS A 230 14.23 -16.56 -13.19
N ASN A 231 14.21 -17.71 -12.50
CA ASN A 231 13.00 -18.35 -12.00
C ASN A 231 12.70 -17.91 -10.54
N TYR A 232 12.90 -16.62 -10.25
CA TYR A 232 12.48 -16.02 -8.98
C TYR A 232 11.46 -14.93 -9.29
N ASP A 233 10.25 -15.11 -8.77
CA ASP A 233 9.08 -14.32 -9.16
C ASP A 233 8.81 -13.14 -8.22
N TYR A 234 9.08 -13.31 -6.92
CA TYR A 234 9.07 -12.22 -5.94
C TYR A 234 10.00 -12.51 -4.76
N MET A 235 10.35 -11.46 -4.03
CA MET A 235 10.98 -11.55 -2.72
C MET A 235 10.07 -10.94 -1.65
N ILE A 236 10.11 -11.47 -0.44
CA ILE A 236 9.48 -10.83 0.73
C ILE A 236 10.58 -10.40 1.68
N VAL A 237 10.60 -9.11 2.03
CA VAL A 237 11.56 -8.51 2.95
C VAL A 237 10.79 -7.69 3.97
N ASN A 238 10.90 -8.04 5.25
CA ASN A 238 10.24 -7.33 6.34
C ASN A 238 8.70 -7.23 6.18
N GLY A 239 8.06 -8.30 5.70
CA GLY A 239 6.61 -8.34 5.42
C GLY A 239 6.17 -7.62 4.14
N LYS A 240 7.12 -7.11 3.32
CA LYS A 240 6.81 -6.44 2.05
C LYS A 240 7.25 -7.26 0.85
N LYS A 241 6.36 -7.40 -0.14
CA LYS A 241 6.60 -8.08 -1.41
C LYS A 241 7.30 -7.15 -2.41
N TYR A 242 8.36 -7.66 -3.03
CA TYR A 242 9.16 -7.00 -4.05
C TYR A 242 9.18 -7.86 -5.31
N THR A 243 8.89 -7.28 -6.46
CA THR A 243 8.95 -7.95 -7.76
C THR A 243 10.24 -7.62 -8.51
N PRO A 244 10.65 -8.44 -9.50
CA PRO A 244 11.84 -8.17 -10.28
C PRO A 244 11.74 -6.84 -11.04
N VAL A 245 12.82 -6.07 -11.06
CA VAL A 245 12.90 -4.81 -11.81
C VAL A 245 13.32 -5.02 -13.27
N ASN A 246 13.78 -6.22 -13.63
CA ASN A 246 14.20 -6.58 -14.98
C ASN A 246 13.20 -7.49 -15.68
N LYS A 247 13.15 -7.40 -17.02
CA LYS A 247 12.27 -8.24 -17.86
C LYS A 247 13.01 -9.39 -18.58
N LYS A 248 14.34 -9.38 -18.59
CA LYS A 248 15.20 -10.36 -19.28
C LYS A 248 16.41 -10.71 -18.41
N GLY A 249 16.92 -11.93 -18.56
CA GLY A 249 18.05 -12.44 -17.76
C GLY A 249 17.63 -12.94 -16.38
N ASN A 250 18.60 -13.10 -15.48
CA ASN A 250 18.34 -13.56 -14.12
C ASN A 250 17.54 -12.53 -13.32
N SER A 251 16.75 -12.97 -12.34
CA SER A 251 15.88 -12.09 -11.56
C SER A 251 16.69 -11.09 -10.74
N VAL A 252 16.33 -9.82 -10.84
CA VAL A 252 16.95 -8.70 -10.15
C VAL A 252 15.91 -7.98 -9.32
N PHE A 253 16.16 -7.83 -8.03
CA PHE A 253 15.28 -7.16 -7.08
C PHE A 253 15.94 -5.93 -6.50
N GLU A 254 15.15 -4.88 -6.24
CA GLU A 254 15.57 -3.74 -5.44
C GLU A 254 14.88 -3.83 -4.07
N ILE A 255 15.66 -4.12 -3.03
CA ILE A 255 15.16 -4.36 -1.67
C ILE A 255 15.81 -3.40 -0.67
N PRO A 256 15.13 -3.03 0.43
CA PRO A 256 15.74 -2.24 1.48
C PRO A 256 16.80 -3.06 2.23
N VAL A 257 17.87 -2.40 2.65
CA VAL A 257 18.87 -2.95 3.57
C VAL A 257 18.46 -2.53 4.98
N LEU A 258 18.00 -3.50 5.79
CA LEU A 258 17.48 -3.23 7.13
C LEU A 258 18.60 -3.05 8.17
N ALA A 259 19.72 -3.75 7.97
CA ALA A 259 20.92 -3.67 8.79
C ALA A 259 22.16 -4.12 8.01
N LEU A 260 23.32 -3.55 8.34
CA LEU A 260 24.63 -4.03 7.90
C LEU A 260 25.22 -4.99 8.95
N ASP A 261 26.09 -5.90 8.51
CA ASP A 261 26.79 -6.90 9.34
C ASP A 261 25.88 -7.81 10.18
N LYS A 262 24.60 -7.90 9.81
CA LYS A 262 23.61 -8.75 10.47
C LYS A 262 22.89 -9.62 9.45
N LYS A 263 22.44 -10.80 9.91
CA LYS A 263 21.58 -11.67 9.13
C LYS A 263 20.22 -10.99 8.95
N MET A 264 19.87 -10.73 7.70
CA MET A 264 18.59 -10.19 7.29
C MET A 264 17.76 -11.34 6.68
N PRO A 265 16.69 -11.81 7.33
CA PRO A 265 15.82 -12.82 6.76
C PRO A 265 15.08 -12.26 5.55
N VAL A 266 15.00 -13.05 4.49
CA VAL A 266 14.24 -12.76 3.27
C VAL A 266 13.61 -14.05 2.75
N ILE A 267 12.47 -13.94 2.09
CA ILE A 267 11.92 -15.02 1.26
C ILE A 267 12.24 -14.74 -0.19
N GLY A 268 12.64 -15.78 -0.93
CA GLY A 268 12.55 -15.80 -2.38
C GLY A 268 11.56 -16.88 -2.82
N ASP A 269 10.55 -16.49 -3.60
CA ASP A 269 9.70 -17.43 -4.31
C ASP A 269 10.38 -17.90 -5.59
N THR A 270 10.43 -19.23 -5.78
CA THR A 270 10.98 -19.82 -6.99
C THR A 270 10.05 -20.84 -7.63
N THR A 271 9.89 -20.71 -8.95
CA THR A 271 9.15 -21.64 -9.82
C THR A 271 10.05 -22.67 -10.48
N ALA A 272 11.35 -22.69 -10.17
CA ALA A 272 12.31 -23.61 -10.77
C ALA A 272 12.04 -25.10 -10.45
N MET A 273 11.22 -25.38 -9.43
CA MET A 273 10.99 -26.73 -8.90
C MET A 273 9.60 -27.28 -9.25
N SER A 274 9.09 -26.96 -10.44
CA SER A 274 7.78 -27.38 -11.00
C SER A 274 6.52 -26.77 -10.37
N LYS A 275 6.58 -26.37 -9.09
CA LYS A 275 5.56 -25.56 -8.41
C LYS A 275 6.24 -24.34 -7.76
N PRO A 276 5.52 -23.24 -7.50
CA PRO A 276 6.04 -22.12 -6.72
C PRO A 276 6.40 -22.57 -5.30
N TYR A 277 7.60 -22.20 -4.83
CA TYR A 277 8.03 -22.42 -3.46
C TYR A 277 8.64 -21.16 -2.88
N GLU A 278 8.08 -20.71 -1.75
CA GLU A 278 8.67 -19.69 -0.90
C GLU A 278 9.77 -20.32 -0.02
N ILE A 279 11.02 -19.89 -0.23
CA ILE A 279 12.19 -20.39 0.49
C ILE A 279 12.81 -19.27 1.30
N GLU A 280 13.13 -19.56 2.57
CA GLU A 280 13.82 -18.63 3.46
C GLU A 280 15.32 -18.60 3.20
N TYR A 281 15.84 -17.38 3.12
CA TYR A 281 17.26 -17.10 3.03
C TYR A 281 17.65 -16.01 4.02
N PHE A 282 18.96 -15.91 4.27
CA PHE A 282 19.58 -14.88 5.09
C PHE A 282 20.60 -14.14 4.25
N LEU A 283 20.36 -12.84 4.04
CA LEU A 283 21.32 -11.93 3.43
C LEU A 283 22.19 -11.31 4.53
N THR A 284 23.48 -11.16 4.27
CA THR A 284 24.37 -10.37 5.15
C THR A 284 25.24 -9.47 4.29
N PHE A 285 25.13 -8.17 4.53
CA PHE A 285 25.86 -7.10 3.86
C PHE A 285 27.10 -6.74 4.68
N ASP A 286 28.30 -7.03 4.15
CA ASP A 286 29.57 -6.78 4.85
C ASP A 286 29.97 -5.30 4.73
N LYS A 287 29.79 -4.54 5.81
CA LYS A 287 30.11 -3.11 5.86
C LYS A 287 31.58 -2.84 5.55
N LYS A 288 32.51 -3.70 5.99
CA LYS A 288 33.95 -3.49 5.79
C LYS A 288 34.34 -3.58 4.32
N SER A 289 33.56 -4.30 3.53
CA SER A 289 33.76 -4.42 2.09
C SER A 289 33.22 -3.25 1.26
N ALA A 290 32.56 -2.28 1.90
CA ALA A 290 31.92 -1.16 1.20
C ALA A 290 32.93 -0.32 0.43
N LYS A 291 32.78 -0.29 -0.90
CA LYS A 291 33.56 0.56 -1.79
C LYS A 291 32.64 1.60 -2.40
N LEU A 292 32.93 2.87 -2.16
CA LEU A 292 32.22 3.95 -2.83
C LEU A 292 32.49 3.85 -4.33
N VAL A 293 31.43 3.71 -5.12
CA VAL A 293 31.53 3.78 -6.57
C VAL A 293 31.63 5.27 -6.90
N LYS A 294 32.86 5.73 -7.16
CA LYS A 294 33.06 7.04 -7.76
C LYS A 294 32.37 7.01 -9.12
N VAL A 295 31.37 7.86 -9.30
CA VAL A 295 30.89 8.19 -10.64
C VAL A 295 32.06 8.89 -11.31
N GLU A 296 32.82 8.18 -12.14
CA GLU A 296 33.81 8.80 -13.01
C GLU A 296 33.07 9.78 -13.91
N SER A 297 33.16 11.06 -13.62
CA SER A 297 32.94 12.08 -14.62
C SER A 297 34.08 11.91 -15.62
N ASN A 298 33.86 11.16 -16.69
CA ASN A 298 34.77 11.17 -17.82
C ASN A 298 34.95 12.63 -18.26
N LYS A 299 36.16 13.17 -18.05
CA LYS A 299 36.59 14.43 -18.64
C LYS A 299 36.86 14.19 -20.12
N ALA A 300 35.80 13.93 -20.88
CA ALA A 300 35.72 14.06 -22.32
C ALA A 300 34.25 13.81 -22.70
N THR A 301 33.69 14.75 -23.44
CA THR A 301 32.29 14.77 -23.92
C THR A 301 31.28 15.32 -22.93
N THR A 302 31.32 16.65 -22.81
CA THR A 302 30.13 17.46 -22.57
C THR A 302 29.04 17.06 -23.59
N VAL A 303 27.79 16.96 -23.11
CA VAL A 303 26.50 16.83 -23.83
C VAL A 303 25.80 15.46 -23.71
N THR A 304 24.70 15.50 -22.93
CA THR A 304 23.56 14.57 -22.79
C THR A 304 23.80 13.19 -22.13
N ILE A 305 23.54 13.10 -20.82
CA ILE A 305 22.44 12.33 -20.19
C ILE A 305 22.27 12.90 -18.76
N ILE A 306 21.67 14.10 -18.68
CA ILE A 306 20.99 14.59 -17.47
C ILE A 306 19.56 14.94 -17.89
N THR A 307 18.83 13.95 -18.40
CA THR A 307 17.42 14.13 -18.80
C THR A 307 16.74 12.77 -18.75
N GLY A 308 16.12 12.47 -17.61
CA GLY A 308 15.22 11.32 -17.49
C GLY A 308 14.37 11.41 -16.23
N ALA A 309 14.99 11.57 -15.06
CA ALA A 309 14.26 11.57 -13.80
C ALA A 309 14.15 12.95 -13.11
N CYS A 310 15.10 13.87 -13.31
CA CYS A 310 15.10 15.16 -12.60
C CYS A 310 14.49 16.33 -13.39
N VAL A 311 14.47 16.29 -14.73
CA VAL A 311 13.87 17.38 -15.55
C VAL A 311 12.35 17.33 -15.56
N VAL A 312 11.73 16.14 -15.49
CA VAL A 312 10.26 16.02 -15.42
C VAL A 312 9.72 16.63 -14.11
N VAL A 313 10.44 16.47 -13.00
CA VAL A 313 10.03 17.02 -11.70
C VAL A 313 10.25 18.54 -11.63
N LEU A 314 11.37 19.06 -12.16
CA LEU A 314 11.65 20.50 -12.11
C LEU A 314 10.84 21.33 -13.12
N VAL A 315 10.59 20.82 -14.34
CA VAL A 315 9.72 21.49 -15.33
C VAL A 315 8.25 21.46 -14.89
N GLY A 316 7.79 20.37 -14.27
CA GLY A 316 6.44 20.28 -13.70
C GLY A 316 6.20 21.29 -12.57
N ILE A 317 7.18 21.48 -11.67
CA ILE A 317 7.08 22.46 -10.57
C ILE A 317 7.13 23.90 -11.09
N LEU A 318 7.94 24.19 -12.12
CA LEU A 318 8.02 25.52 -12.73
C LEU A 318 6.77 25.87 -13.54
N MET A 319 6.20 24.93 -14.30
CA MET A 319 4.92 25.15 -15.01
C MET A 319 3.75 25.31 -14.03
N TRP A 320 3.72 24.56 -12.92
CA TRP A 320 2.68 24.71 -11.89
C TRP A 320 2.75 26.07 -11.18
N LYS A 321 3.96 26.56 -10.84
CA LYS A 321 4.14 27.90 -10.25
C LYS A 321 3.76 29.02 -11.22
N LYS A 322 4.12 28.91 -12.51
CA LYS A 322 3.80 29.93 -13.52
C LYS A 322 2.29 29.97 -13.82
N ASN A 323 1.62 28.82 -13.86
CA ASN A 323 0.18 28.75 -14.09
C ASN A 323 -0.63 29.27 -12.88
N LYS A 324 -0.14 29.07 -11.64
CA LYS A 324 -0.76 29.64 -10.43
C LYS A 324 -0.64 31.17 -10.37
N LYS A 325 0.47 31.73 -10.85
CA LYS A 325 0.68 33.19 -10.91
C LYS A 325 -0.22 33.86 -11.95
N ASN A 326 -0.33 33.28 -13.15
CA ASN A 326 -1.21 33.81 -14.21
C ASN A 326 -2.71 33.71 -13.86
N LYS A 327 -3.12 32.70 -13.08
CA LYS A 327 -4.52 32.60 -12.60
C LYS A 327 -4.85 33.66 -11.54
N HIS A 328 -3.88 34.05 -10.71
CA HIS A 328 -4.06 35.14 -9.73
C HIS A 328 -4.07 36.54 -10.37
N GLU A 329 -3.38 36.75 -11.49
CA GLU A 329 -3.42 38.02 -12.23
C GLU A 329 -4.71 38.18 -13.05
N LYS A 330 -5.24 37.11 -13.64
CA LYS A 330 -6.55 37.16 -14.33
C LYS A 330 -7.71 37.46 -13.38
N ILE A 331 -7.71 36.90 -12.17
CA ILE A 331 -8.77 37.16 -11.17
C ILE A 331 -8.74 38.60 -10.63
N LYS A 332 -7.60 39.30 -10.70
CA LYS A 332 -7.49 40.72 -10.33
C LYS A 332 -8.00 41.68 -11.42
N HIS A 333 -8.05 41.24 -12.68
CA HIS A 333 -8.54 42.06 -13.80
C HIS A 333 -10.05 41.91 -14.07
N GLU A 334 -10.73 40.97 -13.41
CA GLU A 334 -12.17 40.70 -13.58
C GLU A 334 -13.03 41.21 -12.40
N LYS A 335 -12.41 41.89 -11.43
CA LYS A 335 -13.07 42.56 -10.28
C LYS A 335 -12.80 44.08 -10.23
N LYS A 336 -12.58 44.70 -11.38
CA LYS A 336 -12.68 46.15 -11.56
C LYS A 336 -13.64 46.44 -12.69
#